data_AF-A0A7U3WBP6-F1
#
_entry.id   AF-A0A7U3WBP6-F1
#
_cell.length_a   1.000
_cell.length_b   1.000
_cell.length_c   1.000
_cell.angle_alpha   90.00
_cell.angle_beta   90.00
_cell.angle_gamma   90.00
#
_symmetry.space_group_name_H-M   'P 1'
#
loop_
_entity.id
_entity.type
_entity.pdbx_description
1 polymer ?
#
loop_
_entity_poly.entity_id
_entity_poly.type
_entity_poly.pdbx_seq_one_letter_code
_entity_poly.pdbx_strand_id
1 'polypeptide(L)'
;MRFEDRHYVPEQPRWPDFRFDRYREGWCAGRAGIGLTRLRMFETDRRPVLRRDLDRALGGLDHDSLAREDQVCCGNFSRVEFLLRASRVLDVDAYWRQAEELATDAVHRAEQRGEFSVPWQTDNWYAKSLFLGEPGIGYSLLRLAGADLPCLLLWE
;
A
#
# COMPACT_ATOMS: atom_id res chain seq x y z
N MET A 1 11.71 -12.01 -12.52
CA MET A 1 10.70 -12.23 -11.45
C MET A 1 10.65 -13.70 -10.99
N ARG A 2 11.70 -14.50 -11.28
CA ARG A 2 11.75 -15.94 -10.98
C ARG A 2 11.76 -16.24 -9.47
N PHE A 3 12.29 -15.32 -8.66
CA PHE A 3 12.33 -15.45 -7.21
C PHE A 3 10.94 -15.31 -6.60
N GLU A 4 10.25 -14.19 -6.89
CA GLU A 4 8.91 -13.92 -6.39
C GLU A 4 7.90 -14.96 -6.90
N ASP A 5 8.06 -15.45 -8.13
CA ASP A 5 7.25 -16.53 -8.67
C ASP A 5 7.40 -17.85 -7.92
N ARG A 6 8.63 -18.20 -7.53
CA ARG A 6 8.92 -19.44 -6.81
C ARG A 6 8.37 -19.43 -5.39
N HIS A 7 8.24 -18.25 -4.80
CA HIS A 7 7.87 -18.07 -3.40
C HIS A 7 6.47 -17.52 -3.18
N TYR A 8 5.69 -17.32 -4.26
CA TYR A 8 4.28 -17.03 -4.15
C TYR A 8 3.54 -18.24 -3.59
N VAL A 9 2.70 -18.03 -2.58
CA VAL A 9 1.88 -19.07 -1.94
C VAL A 9 0.44 -18.92 -2.42
N PRO A 10 -0.09 -19.75 -3.34
CA PRO A 10 -1.43 -19.57 -3.89
C PRO A 10 -2.55 -19.73 -2.87
N GLU A 11 -2.39 -20.65 -1.91
CA GLU A 11 -3.39 -20.96 -0.88
C GLU A 11 -3.59 -19.80 0.10
N GLN A 12 -2.58 -18.93 0.18
CA GLN A 12 -2.56 -17.73 1.00
C GLN A 12 -1.88 -16.65 0.16
N PRO A 13 -2.59 -15.89 -0.70
CA PRO A 13 -2.08 -15.29 -1.94
C PRO A 13 -0.91 -14.28 -1.84
N ARG A 14 0.15 -14.55 -1.08
CA ARG A 14 1.15 -13.62 -0.53
C ARG A 14 2.56 -14.17 -0.68
N TRP A 15 3.54 -13.38 -0.23
CA TRP A 15 4.96 -13.72 -0.28
C TRP A 15 5.59 -13.75 1.13
N PRO A 16 6.44 -14.74 1.44
CA PRO A 16 7.16 -14.78 2.71
C PRO A 16 8.20 -13.65 2.81
N ASP A 17 8.35 -13.08 4.01
CA ASP A 17 9.46 -12.19 4.35
C ASP A 17 10.57 -13.00 5.03
N PHE A 18 11.58 -13.36 4.24
CA PHE A 18 12.71 -14.18 4.69
C PHE A 18 13.58 -13.54 5.77
N ARG A 19 13.41 -12.24 6.06
CA ARG A 19 14.14 -11.57 7.14
C ARG A 19 13.60 -11.93 8.53
N PHE A 20 12.34 -12.37 8.62
CA PHE A 20 11.62 -12.49 9.89
C PHE A 20 10.77 -13.77 10.04
N ASP A 21 11.00 -14.78 9.18
CA ASP A 21 10.23 -16.03 9.08
C ASP A 21 8.71 -15.84 9.27
N ARG A 22 8.17 -14.79 8.62
CA ARG A 22 6.77 -14.39 8.73
C ARG A 22 6.29 -13.75 7.44
N TYR A 23 5.00 -13.51 7.36
CA TYR A 23 4.41 -12.74 6.28
C TYR A 23 4.30 -11.26 6.68
N ARG A 24 4.58 -10.36 5.74
CA ARG A 24 4.34 -8.93 5.89
C ARG A 24 3.48 -8.43 4.75
N GLU A 25 2.62 -7.47 5.05
CA GLU A 25 1.65 -6.91 4.12
C GLU A 25 1.86 -5.40 4.01
N GLY A 26 2.97 -4.99 3.40
CA GLY A 26 3.34 -3.59 3.25
C GLY A 26 4.17 -3.29 2.01
N TRP A 27 4.58 -2.02 1.89
CA TRP A 27 5.51 -1.57 0.86
C TRP A 27 6.93 -2.07 1.14
N CYS A 28 7.33 -1.99 2.40
CA CYS A 28 8.61 -2.45 2.93
C CYS A 28 8.92 -3.94 2.69
N ALA A 29 7.86 -4.76 2.61
CA ALA A 29 7.83 -6.14 2.17
C ALA A 29 6.38 -6.61 2.07
N GLY A 30 6.06 -7.29 0.97
CA GLY A 30 4.74 -7.83 0.71
C GLY A 30 4.10 -7.26 -0.55
N ARG A 31 2.78 -7.38 -0.62
CA ARG A 31 1.98 -7.12 -1.82
C ARG A 31 2.13 -5.70 -2.34
N ALA A 32 2.04 -4.70 -1.48
CA ALA A 32 2.05 -3.30 -1.93
C ALA A 32 3.39 -2.96 -2.60
N GLY A 33 4.52 -3.36 -2.01
CA GLY A 33 5.85 -3.09 -2.58
C GLY A 33 6.10 -3.86 -3.89
N ILE A 34 5.77 -5.15 -3.90
CA ILE A 34 5.87 -5.99 -5.10
C ILE A 34 4.95 -5.42 -6.20
N GLY A 35 3.68 -5.18 -5.88
CA GLY A 35 2.66 -4.70 -6.79
C GLY A 35 2.97 -3.33 -7.38
N LEU A 36 3.39 -2.35 -6.55
CA LEU A 36 3.83 -1.03 -7.02
C LEU A 36 4.96 -1.15 -8.04
N THR A 37 5.98 -1.96 -7.72
CA THR A 37 7.10 -2.21 -8.64
C THR A 37 6.59 -2.82 -9.95
N ARG A 38 5.66 -3.77 -9.89
CA ARG A 38 5.07 -4.41 -11.09
C ARG A 38 4.22 -3.43 -11.89
N LEU A 39 3.49 -2.52 -11.27
CA LEU A 39 2.74 -1.47 -11.95
C LEU A 39 3.71 -0.57 -12.73
N ARG A 40 4.79 -0.11 -12.10
CA ARG A 40 5.80 0.72 -12.75
C ARG A 40 6.43 0.03 -13.97
N MET A 41 6.74 -1.26 -13.84
CA MET A 41 7.24 -2.06 -14.96
C MET A 41 6.18 -2.20 -16.07
N PHE A 42 4.91 -2.40 -15.69
CA PHE A 42 3.80 -2.60 -16.61
C PHE A 42 3.46 -1.35 -17.43
N GLU A 43 3.62 -0.16 -16.85
CA GLU A 43 3.52 1.11 -17.59
C GLU A 43 4.54 1.19 -18.73
N THR A 44 5.74 0.67 -18.51
CA THR A 44 6.82 0.70 -19.49
C THR A 44 6.65 -0.43 -20.53
N ASP A 45 6.26 -1.61 -20.08
CA ASP A 45 6.16 -2.81 -20.91
C ASP A 45 5.05 -3.75 -20.42
N ARG A 46 3.96 -3.86 -21.17
CA ARG A 46 2.71 -4.55 -20.78
C ARG A 46 2.76 -6.08 -20.92
N ARG A 47 3.80 -6.72 -20.37
CA ARG A 47 3.97 -8.18 -20.49
C ARG A 47 2.89 -8.95 -19.72
N PRO A 48 2.41 -10.09 -20.26
CA PRO A 48 1.43 -10.95 -19.57
C PRO A 48 1.86 -11.40 -18.18
N VAL A 49 3.17 -11.64 -17.98
CA VAL A 49 3.74 -12.04 -16.69
C VAL A 49 3.55 -10.95 -15.63
N LEU A 50 3.65 -9.67 -16.00
CA LEU A 50 3.42 -8.54 -15.10
C LEU A 50 1.94 -8.41 -14.76
N ARG A 51 1.05 -8.60 -15.74
CA ARG A 51 -0.40 -8.60 -15.50
C ARG A 51 -0.79 -9.67 -14.48
N ARG A 52 -0.32 -10.90 -14.66
CA ARG A 52 -0.54 -12.01 -13.72
C ARG A 52 -0.04 -11.68 -12.31
N ASP A 53 1.15 -11.10 -12.18
CA ASP A 53 1.71 -10.73 -10.88
C ASP A 53 0.90 -9.61 -10.20
N LEU A 54 0.35 -8.68 -10.97
CA LEU A 54 -0.57 -7.65 -10.49
C LEU A 54 -1.89 -8.24 -10.01
N ASP A 55 -2.48 -9.16 -10.78
CA ASP A 55 -3.71 -9.86 -10.38
C ASP A 55 -3.50 -10.63 -9.06
N ARG A 56 -2.33 -11.25 -8.86
CA ARG A 56 -1.95 -11.89 -7.58
C ARG A 56 -1.81 -10.90 -6.43
N ALA A 57 -1.13 -9.77 -6.67
CA ALA A 57 -0.88 -8.77 -5.64
C ALA A 57 -2.19 -8.10 -5.20
N LEU A 58 -3.00 -7.64 -6.15
CA LEU A 58 -4.30 -6.98 -5.93
C LEU A 58 -5.36 -7.96 -5.40
N GLY A 59 -5.42 -9.18 -5.95
CA GLY A 59 -6.46 -10.16 -5.63
C GLY A 59 -6.43 -10.72 -4.19
N GLY A 60 -5.37 -10.47 -3.43
CA GLY A 60 -5.37 -10.77 -2.00
C GLY A 60 -5.03 -9.57 -1.12
N LEU A 61 -5.12 -8.36 -1.66
CA LEU A 61 -5.04 -7.13 -0.87
C LEU A 61 -6.36 -6.94 -0.13
N ASP A 62 -6.31 -7.02 1.20
CA ASP A 62 -7.45 -6.68 2.04
C ASP A 62 -7.63 -5.15 2.10
N HIS A 63 -8.75 -4.68 1.55
CA HIS A 63 -9.16 -3.29 1.53
C HIS A 63 -10.48 -3.07 2.29
N ASP A 64 -11.13 -4.14 2.75
CA ASP A 64 -12.41 -4.07 3.47
C ASP A 64 -12.19 -3.90 4.99
N SER A 65 -10.97 -4.13 5.47
CA SER A 65 -10.62 -4.00 6.88
C SER A 65 -9.38 -3.16 7.14
N LEU A 66 -9.46 -2.32 8.17
CA LEU A 66 -8.33 -1.52 8.63
C LEU A 66 -7.29 -2.39 9.33
N ALA A 67 -6.04 -2.27 8.86
CA ALA A 67 -4.89 -2.66 9.64
C ALA A 67 -4.79 -1.86 10.94
N ARG A 68 -4.02 -2.39 11.90
CA ARG A 68 -3.76 -1.73 13.18
C ARG A 68 -3.15 -0.34 12.99
N GLU A 69 -2.22 -0.20 12.04
CA GLU A 69 -1.44 1.02 11.84
C GLU A 69 -1.72 1.62 10.45
N ASP A 70 -1.53 2.93 10.32
CA ASP A 70 -1.94 3.74 9.18
C ASP A 70 -0.77 4.16 8.27
N GLN A 71 0.46 4.20 8.77
CA GLN A 71 1.63 4.72 8.03
C GLN A 71 1.85 4.07 6.65
N VAL A 72 2.45 4.84 5.74
CA VAL A 72 2.69 4.45 4.34
C VAL A 72 3.68 3.28 4.16
N CYS A 73 4.53 2.99 5.15
CA CYS A 73 5.55 1.94 5.03
C CYS A 73 4.95 0.52 5.01
N CYS A 74 4.07 0.20 5.96
CA CYS A 74 3.49 -1.13 6.07
C CYS A 74 2.06 -1.11 6.70
N GLY A 75 1.40 0.05 6.77
CA GLY A 75 0.05 0.24 7.32
C GLY A 75 -1.02 0.46 6.24
N ASN A 76 -2.18 1.00 6.63
CA ASN A 76 -3.32 1.23 5.72
C ASN A 76 -2.93 2.08 4.50
N PHE A 77 -2.17 3.16 4.69
CA PHE A 77 -1.79 4.02 3.58
C PHE A 77 -0.75 3.40 2.63
N SER A 78 -0.10 2.29 3.01
CA SER A 78 0.64 1.47 2.05
C SER A 78 -0.28 0.83 1.01
N ARG A 79 -1.49 0.42 1.43
CA ARG A 79 -2.50 -0.21 0.56
C ARG A 79 -3.21 0.85 -0.28
N VAL A 80 -3.54 1.99 0.33
CA VAL A 80 -4.12 3.16 -0.37
C VAL A 80 -3.23 3.59 -1.53
N GLU A 81 -1.93 3.79 -1.32
CA GLU A 81 -1.00 4.17 -2.39
C GLU A 81 -0.93 3.11 -3.51
N PHE A 82 -0.95 1.83 -3.15
CA PHE A 82 -0.92 0.77 -4.14
C PHE A 82 -2.20 0.74 -4.99
N LEU A 83 -3.37 0.84 -4.36
CA LEU A 83 -4.67 0.90 -5.04
C LEU A 83 -4.81 2.16 -5.90
N LEU A 84 -4.39 3.32 -5.39
CA LEU A 84 -4.38 4.58 -6.13
C LEU A 84 -3.48 4.50 -7.37
N ARG A 85 -2.32 3.85 -7.27
CA ARG A 85 -1.46 3.65 -8.44
C ARG A 85 -2.07 2.64 -9.41
N ALA A 86 -2.70 1.58 -8.90
CA ALA A 86 -3.34 0.57 -9.71
C ALA A 86 -4.50 1.14 -10.53
N SER A 87 -5.34 2.01 -9.94
CA SER A 87 -6.44 2.65 -10.65
C SER A 87 -5.95 3.45 -11.85
N ARG A 88 -4.89 4.25 -11.67
CA ARG A 88 -4.30 5.09 -12.72
C ARG A 88 -3.63 4.28 -13.82
N VAL A 89 -2.88 3.23 -13.47
CA VAL A 89 -2.08 2.45 -14.44
C VAL A 89 -2.94 1.44 -15.21
N LEU A 90 -3.92 0.83 -14.53
CA LEU A 90 -4.78 -0.19 -15.10
C LEU A 90 -6.07 0.38 -15.70
N ASP A 91 -6.36 1.66 -15.46
CA ASP A 91 -7.58 2.35 -15.89
C ASP A 91 -8.85 1.64 -15.38
N VAL A 92 -8.85 1.38 -14.07
CA VAL A 92 -9.95 0.69 -13.37
C VAL A 92 -10.37 1.49 -12.15
N ASP A 93 -11.51 2.19 -12.27
CA ASP A 93 -12.06 3.06 -11.22
C ASP A 93 -12.33 2.36 -9.89
N ALA A 94 -12.62 1.06 -9.92
CA ALA A 94 -12.87 0.28 -8.70
C ALA A 94 -11.69 0.36 -7.71
N TYR A 95 -10.44 0.35 -8.20
CA TYR A 95 -9.28 0.48 -7.31
C TYR A 95 -9.18 1.87 -6.67
N TRP A 96 -9.63 2.92 -7.36
CA TRP A 96 -9.67 4.26 -6.76
C TRP A 96 -10.72 4.33 -5.64
N ARG A 97 -11.92 3.76 -5.88
CA ARG A 97 -12.98 3.69 -4.85
C ARG A 97 -12.52 2.92 -3.62
N GLN A 98 -11.86 1.78 -3.81
CA GLN A 98 -11.30 0.99 -2.72
C GLN A 98 -10.21 1.77 -1.94
N ALA A 99 -9.38 2.55 -2.64
CA ALA A 99 -8.41 3.43 -1.99
C ALA A 99 -9.10 4.54 -1.18
N GLU A 100 -10.16 5.12 -1.72
CA GLU A 100 -10.97 6.17 -1.09
C GLU A 100 -11.70 5.66 0.15
N GLU A 101 -12.38 4.52 0.06
CA GLU A 101 -13.08 3.87 1.18
C GLU A 101 -12.11 3.55 2.31
N LEU A 102 -10.99 2.89 2.02
CA LEU A 102 -9.99 2.54 3.01
C LEU A 102 -9.36 3.78 3.69
N ALA A 103 -9.08 4.84 2.91
CA ALA A 103 -8.56 6.08 3.45
C ALA A 103 -9.60 6.79 4.33
N THR A 104 -10.87 6.79 3.91
CA THR A 104 -11.99 7.38 4.66
C THR A 104 -12.17 6.68 6.00
N ASP A 105 -12.16 5.35 6.02
CA ASP A 105 -12.26 4.58 7.25
C ASP A 105 -11.08 4.86 8.20
N ALA A 106 -9.86 4.97 7.66
CA ALA A 106 -8.68 5.31 8.45
C ALA A 106 -8.79 6.73 9.06
N VAL A 107 -9.26 7.71 8.28
CA VAL A 107 -9.50 9.09 8.74
C VAL A 107 -10.57 9.13 9.81
N HIS A 108 -11.73 8.49 9.60
CA HIS A 108 -12.79 8.43 10.61
C HIS A 108 -12.30 7.81 11.93
N ARG A 109 -11.51 6.72 11.84
CA ARG A 109 -10.90 6.13 13.04
C ARG A 109 -9.95 7.09 13.74
N ALA A 110 -9.15 7.84 12.98
CA ALA A 110 -8.23 8.82 13.54
C ALA A 110 -8.98 9.97 14.21
N GLU A 111 -10.05 10.49 13.61
CA GLU A 111 -10.90 11.54 14.19
C GLU A 111 -11.53 11.10 15.51
N GLN A 112 -12.02 9.86 15.59
CA GLN A 112 -12.59 9.29 16.82
C GLN A 112 -11.56 9.14 17.95
N ARG A 113 -10.28 8.94 17.59
CA ARG A 113 -9.17 8.75 18.54
C ARG A 113 -8.40 10.04 18.85
N GLY A 114 -8.55 11.06 17.99
CA GLY A 114 -7.76 12.29 18.01
C GLY A 114 -6.41 12.22 17.29
N GLU A 115 -6.04 11.06 16.73
CA GLU A 115 -4.74 10.84 16.07
C GLU A 115 -4.76 9.58 15.17
N PHE A 116 -3.87 9.54 14.16
CA PHE A 116 -3.65 8.31 13.39
C PHE A 116 -2.86 7.29 14.20
N SER A 117 -3.07 5.99 13.92
CA SER A 117 -2.30 4.96 14.57
C SER A 117 -1.00 4.72 13.80
N VAL A 118 0.13 5.10 14.39
CA VAL A 118 1.46 4.91 13.76
C VAL A 118 2.47 4.29 14.73
N PRO A 119 3.51 3.59 14.23
CA PRO A 119 4.55 3.00 15.04
C PRO A 119 5.24 4.02 15.93
N TRP A 120 5.64 3.59 17.13
CA TRP A 120 6.45 4.38 18.06
C TRP A 120 5.79 5.67 18.55
N GLN A 121 4.48 5.81 18.37
CA GLN A 121 3.71 6.90 18.96
C GLN A 121 3.61 6.73 20.47
N THR A 122 3.84 7.82 21.19
CA THR A 122 3.62 7.91 22.64
C THR A 122 2.97 9.26 22.93
N ASP A 123 2.33 9.40 24.09
CA ASP A 123 1.68 10.65 24.51
C ASP A 123 2.61 11.88 24.44
N ASN A 124 3.93 11.67 24.52
CA ASN A 124 4.95 12.72 24.51
C ASN A 124 5.78 12.77 23.21
N TRP A 125 5.49 11.90 22.23
CA TRP A 125 6.26 11.80 21.01
C TRP A 125 5.38 11.59 19.79
N TYR A 126 5.32 12.64 18.97
CA TYR A 126 4.66 12.60 17.68
C TYR A 126 5.59 12.02 16.61
N ALA A 127 5.14 11.00 15.88
CA ALA A 127 5.93 10.36 14.84
C ALA A 127 6.04 11.28 13.60
N LYS A 128 7.09 12.10 13.55
CA LYS A 128 7.34 13.08 12.46
C LYS A 128 7.97 12.49 11.20
N SER A 129 8.19 11.18 11.14
CA SER A 129 8.85 10.58 9.98
C SER A 129 7.91 10.46 8.79
N LEU A 130 8.44 10.63 7.57
CA LEU A 130 7.64 10.53 6.36
C LEU A 130 7.06 9.12 6.14
N PHE A 131 7.82 8.06 6.41
CA PHE A 131 7.38 6.69 6.11
C PHE A 131 6.65 5.99 7.27
N LEU A 132 6.96 6.37 8.51
CA LEU A 132 6.41 5.73 9.71
C LEU A 132 5.47 6.64 10.50
N GLY A 133 5.15 7.83 9.99
CA GLY A 133 4.38 8.84 10.69
C GLY A 133 3.29 9.48 9.84
N GLU A 134 2.57 10.42 10.44
CA GLU A 134 1.45 11.13 9.82
C GLU A 134 1.82 11.98 8.58
N PRO A 135 3.05 12.53 8.43
CA PRO A 135 3.38 13.26 7.21
C PRO A 135 3.22 12.42 5.93
N GLY A 136 3.51 11.12 5.98
CA GLY A 136 3.26 10.21 4.85
C GLY A 136 1.77 10.00 4.58
N ILE A 137 0.97 9.92 5.65
CA ILE A 137 -0.48 9.79 5.56
C ILE A 137 -1.08 11.02 4.88
N GLY A 138 -0.74 12.21 5.37
CA GLY A 138 -1.18 13.48 4.78
C GLY A 138 -0.76 13.61 3.31
N TYR A 139 0.46 13.19 2.97
CA TYR A 139 0.93 13.17 1.59
C TYR A 139 0.08 12.27 0.69
N SER A 140 -0.25 11.06 1.16
CA SER A 140 -1.12 10.14 0.44
C SER A 140 -2.55 10.66 0.30
N LEU A 141 -3.09 11.32 1.32
CA LEU A 141 -4.41 11.96 1.25
C LEU A 141 -4.44 13.08 0.20
N LEU A 142 -3.41 13.93 0.12
CA LEU A 142 -3.32 14.95 -0.93
C LEU A 142 -3.32 14.33 -2.33
N ARG A 143 -2.55 13.26 -2.53
CA ARG A 143 -2.52 12.50 -3.80
C ARG A 143 -3.87 11.91 -4.16
N LEU A 144 -4.56 11.33 -3.18
CA LEU A 144 -5.87 10.73 -3.34
C LEU A 144 -6.93 11.79 -3.71
N ALA A 145 -6.84 12.98 -3.11
CA ALA A 145 -7.66 14.15 -3.43
C ALA A 145 -7.32 14.80 -4.79
N GLY A 146 -6.39 14.23 -5.56
CA GLY A 146 -6.09 14.66 -6.92
C GLY A 146 -4.92 15.64 -7.04
N ALA A 147 -4.15 15.87 -5.98
CA ALA A 147 -2.92 16.66 -6.10
C ALA A 147 -1.92 15.96 -7.04
N ASP A 148 -1.34 16.74 -7.95
CA ASP A 148 -0.28 16.29 -8.85
C ASP A 148 1.05 16.20 -8.10
N LEU A 149 1.23 15.10 -7.37
CA LEU A 149 2.41 14.78 -6.58
C LEU A 149 2.96 13.42 -7.03
N PRO A 150 4.28 13.16 -6.92
CA PRO A 150 4.88 11.87 -7.26
C PRO A 150 4.57 10.76 -6.25
N CYS A 151 4.66 9.49 -6.66
CA CYS A 151 4.48 8.38 -5.72
C CYS A 151 5.77 8.16 -4.93
N LEU A 152 5.79 8.59 -3.66
CA LEU A 152 6.94 8.39 -2.77
C LEU A 152 7.37 6.93 -2.66
N LEU A 153 6.41 6.00 -2.70
CA LEU A 153 6.68 4.56 -2.60
C LEU A 153 7.30 3.98 -3.89
N LEU A 154 7.33 4.74 -4.98
CA LEU A 154 8.07 4.40 -6.20
C LEU A 154 9.36 5.22 -6.35
N TRP A 155 9.66 6.12 -5.41
CA TRP A 155 10.77 7.06 -5.49
C TRP A 155 10.74 7.94 -6.75
N GLU A 156 9.53 8.36 -7.12
CA GLU A 156 9.27 9.31 -8.22
C GLU A 156 9.58 10.76 -7.82
#